data_AF-A0A7D9HPR0-F1
#
_entry.id   AF-A0A7D9HPR0-F1
#
_cell.length_a   1.000
_cell.length_b   1.000
_cell.length_c   1.000
_cell.angle_alpha   90.00
_cell.angle_beta   90.00
_cell.angle_gamma   90.00
#
_symmetry.space_group_name_H-M   'P 1'
#
loop_
_entity.id
_entity.type
_entity.pdbx_description
1 polymer ?
#
loop_
_entity_poly.entity_id
_entity_poly.type
_entity_poly.pdbx_seq_one_letter_code
_entity_poly.pdbx_strand_id
1 'polypeptide(L)'
;MPALYRDPLVDNVGVWGIPTSTLDWCEENYAVTRYVAEFWNTITNYFMVVPPLLAALRCHQLGLDTRFLLSFLSFMGIGVGSTLFHATLQYKMQLLDELPMIYCTYIMLYCVLACDNEPRKKNVGLKLFLTVCNILVTVVYVVFVNPLIFQWVYGLSVAVLIISTVHSARYHRFIYISFLDLYCTPNLVLMHTSYFLIFVKSNNKNEKKEVHFSSRKHNVSQGLSFSAFVCYGIGFILWNIDNAFCTHVRYFRGLIPWPFNALGQLHGWWHCFAAFGGYFQILYTIDLRVKCMKNKRKSEQNGSHQNGGTDIRPLGKKNISSRMFRDLWCWIPVRSRRKYDPEYGVNNNTIISNGSSKHMRT
;
A
#
# COMPACT_ATOMS: atom_id res chain seq x y z
N MET A 1 7.01 5.20 30.78
CA MET A 1 6.17 6.42 30.76
C MET A 1 4.74 5.98 31.02
N PRO A 2 3.96 6.64 31.89
CA PRO A 2 2.53 6.37 31.98
C PRO A 2 1.89 6.64 30.62
N ALA A 3 0.84 5.90 30.28
CA ALA A 3 0.10 6.12 29.03
C ALA A 3 -0.29 7.60 28.91
N LEU A 4 -0.09 8.17 27.72
CA LEU A 4 -0.19 9.61 27.44
C LEU A 4 -1.55 10.24 27.84
N TYR A 5 -2.57 9.43 28.12
CA TYR A 5 -3.93 9.90 28.40
C TYR A 5 -4.67 9.17 29.54
N ARG A 6 -3.99 8.46 30.45
CA ARG A 6 -4.71 7.83 31.57
C ARG A 6 -5.27 8.89 32.51
N ASP A 7 -6.59 9.04 32.59
CA ASP A 7 -7.25 9.93 33.54
C ASP A 7 -7.93 9.10 34.64
N PRO A 8 -7.30 8.94 35.82
CA PRO A 8 -7.84 8.14 36.90
C PRO A 8 -9.15 8.68 37.49
N LEU A 9 -9.58 9.90 37.13
CA LEU A 9 -10.88 10.46 37.54
C LEU A 9 -12.03 10.05 36.60
N VAL A 10 -11.71 9.59 35.39
CA VAL A 10 -12.68 9.27 34.33
C VAL A 10 -12.66 7.78 33.99
N ASP A 11 -11.49 7.13 34.09
CA ASP A 11 -11.28 5.75 33.66
C ASP A 11 -11.67 4.74 34.75
N ASN A 12 -12.56 3.82 34.39
CA ASN A 12 -12.96 2.71 35.26
C ASN A 12 -11.91 1.59 35.23
N VAL A 13 -11.82 0.81 36.31
CA VAL A 13 -11.03 -0.43 36.31
C VAL A 13 -11.91 -1.59 35.86
N GLY A 14 -11.65 -2.12 34.66
CA GLY A 14 -12.36 -3.28 34.14
C GLY A 14 -11.71 -4.63 34.45
N VAL A 15 -12.22 -5.67 33.81
CA VAL A 15 -11.86 -7.08 34.09
C VAL A 15 -10.40 -7.40 33.76
N TRP A 16 -9.78 -6.69 32.83
CA TRP A 16 -8.37 -6.91 32.43
C TRP A 16 -7.36 -6.22 33.34
N GLY A 17 -7.81 -5.55 34.40
CA GLY A 17 -6.95 -4.86 35.35
C GLY A 17 -6.47 -3.49 34.86
N ILE A 18 -5.37 -3.02 35.45
CA ILE A 18 -4.78 -1.73 35.12
C ILE A 18 -4.12 -1.79 33.74
N PRO A 19 -4.35 -0.80 32.84
CA PRO A 19 -3.65 -0.69 31.57
C PRO A 19 -2.13 -0.74 31.75
N THR A 20 -1.47 -1.58 30.96
CA THR A 20 0.01 -1.70 30.93
C THR A 20 0.63 -1.18 29.64
N SER A 21 -0.19 -0.85 28.66
CA SER A 21 0.23 -0.25 27.38
C SER A 21 0.94 1.09 27.57
N THR A 22 1.76 1.45 26.58
CA THR A 22 2.43 2.75 26.55
C THR A 22 1.52 3.87 26.05
N LEU A 23 0.36 3.51 25.48
CA LEU A 23 -0.64 4.40 24.92
C LEU A 23 -2.04 4.03 25.45
N ASP A 24 -2.88 5.04 25.56
CA ASP A 24 -4.30 5.01 25.94
C ASP A 24 -4.97 6.10 25.10
N TRP A 25 -6.05 5.78 24.39
CA TRP A 25 -6.60 6.68 23.37
C TRP A 25 -7.72 7.56 23.93
N CYS A 26 -8.33 8.38 23.07
CA CYS A 26 -9.31 9.37 23.52
C CYS A 26 -10.66 8.77 23.96
N GLU A 27 -10.92 7.48 23.70
CA GLU A 27 -12.14 6.81 24.20
C GLU A 27 -12.05 6.59 25.73
N GLU A 28 -13.14 6.76 26.47
CA GLU A 28 -13.13 6.50 27.92
C GLU A 28 -13.09 4.99 28.23
N ASN A 29 -12.25 4.62 29.19
CA ASN A 29 -12.02 3.23 29.53
C ASN A 29 -13.21 2.59 30.27
N TYR A 30 -13.68 1.48 29.73
CA TYR A 30 -14.80 0.64 30.19
C TYR A 30 -16.12 1.40 30.33
N ALA A 31 -16.32 2.47 29.56
CA ALA A 31 -17.52 3.32 29.64
C ALA A 31 -18.81 2.61 29.19
N VAL A 32 -18.72 1.66 28.24
CA VAL A 32 -19.87 0.90 27.75
C VAL A 32 -20.03 -0.42 28.50
N THR A 33 -18.94 -1.11 28.81
CA THR A 33 -18.95 -2.40 29.48
C THR A 33 -17.65 -2.67 30.22
N ARG A 34 -17.71 -3.39 31.34
CA ARG A 34 -16.53 -3.77 32.15
C ARG A 34 -15.59 -4.77 31.47
N TYR A 35 -16.00 -5.36 30.34
CA TYR A 35 -15.24 -6.41 29.64
C TYR A 35 -14.36 -5.87 28.50
N VAL A 36 -14.62 -4.67 28.01
CA VAL A 36 -13.94 -4.05 26.86
C VAL A 36 -13.55 -2.63 27.25
N ALA A 37 -12.25 -2.33 27.25
CA ALA A 37 -11.74 -1.03 27.67
C ALA A 37 -12.23 0.09 26.74
N GLU A 38 -11.88 0.05 25.46
CA GLU A 38 -12.32 1.03 24.48
C GLU A 38 -13.33 0.38 23.52
N PHE A 39 -14.61 0.51 23.80
CA PHE A 39 -15.67 -0.26 23.15
C PHE A 39 -15.77 0.01 21.64
N TRP A 40 -15.83 1.28 21.24
CA TRP A 40 -15.97 1.67 19.84
C TRP A 40 -14.70 1.41 19.05
N ASN A 41 -13.53 1.69 19.63
CA ASN A 41 -12.24 1.34 19.05
C ASN A 41 -12.09 -0.18 18.87
N THR A 42 -12.63 -0.99 19.78
CA THR A 42 -12.62 -2.46 19.66
C THR A 42 -13.53 -2.94 18.52
N ILE A 43 -14.81 -2.54 18.49
CA ILE A 43 -15.76 -3.13 17.52
C ILE A 43 -15.54 -2.66 16.08
N THR A 44 -14.97 -1.46 15.89
CA THR A 44 -14.68 -0.91 14.55
C THR A 44 -13.63 -1.73 13.80
N ASN A 45 -12.79 -2.50 14.52
CA ASN A 45 -11.85 -3.44 13.92
C ASN A 45 -12.50 -4.60 13.16
N TYR A 46 -13.83 -4.81 13.29
CA TYR A 46 -14.59 -5.74 12.46
C TYR A 46 -14.29 -5.60 10.95
N PHE A 47 -14.13 -4.36 10.46
CA PHE A 47 -13.83 -4.08 9.05
C PHE A 47 -12.42 -4.53 8.63
N MET A 48 -11.47 -4.64 9.57
CA MET A 48 -10.14 -5.21 9.31
C MET A 48 -10.09 -6.73 9.49
N VAL A 49 -11.08 -7.35 10.11
CA VAL A 49 -11.09 -8.80 10.35
C VAL A 49 -11.91 -9.55 9.29
N VAL A 50 -13.19 -9.22 9.13
CA VAL A 50 -14.11 -10.05 8.35
C VAL A 50 -13.90 -9.92 6.84
N PRO A 51 -13.89 -8.71 6.24
CA PRO A 51 -13.66 -8.59 4.80
C PRO A 51 -12.32 -9.19 4.33
N PRO A 52 -11.18 -8.97 5.03
CA PRO A 52 -9.91 -9.59 4.66
C PRO A 52 -9.92 -11.12 4.77
N LEU A 53 -10.58 -11.69 5.78
CA LEU A 53 -10.74 -13.15 5.88
C LEU A 53 -11.49 -13.72 4.68
N LEU A 54 -12.63 -13.12 4.31
CA LEU A 54 -13.42 -13.56 3.15
C LEU A 54 -12.62 -13.44 1.85
N ALA A 55 -11.85 -12.36 1.69
CA ALA A 55 -10.98 -12.17 0.55
C ALA A 55 -9.83 -13.20 0.51
N ALA A 56 -9.21 -13.52 1.65
CA ALA A 56 -8.19 -14.55 1.78
C ALA A 56 -8.72 -15.94 1.35
N LEU A 57 -9.88 -16.34 1.88
CA LEU A 57 -10.52 -17.61 1.51
C LEU A 57 -10.78 -17.68 0.01
N ARG A 58 -11.20 -16.57 -0.60
CA ARG A 58 -11.40 -16.53 -2.05
C ARG A 58 -10.09 -16.53 -2.83
N CYS A 59 -9.06 -15.82 -2.40
CA CYS A 59 -7.73 -15.89 -3.03
C CYS A 59 -7.24 -17.34 -3.08
N HIS A 60 -7.48 -18.11 -2.02
CA HIS A 60 -7.18 -19.54 -1.98
C HIS A 60 -8.03 -20.34 -2.98
N GLN A 61 -9.35 -20.15 -3.00
CA GLN A 61 -10.24 -20.83 -3.96
C GLN A 61 -9.91 -20.54 -5.43
N LEU A 62 -9.47 -19.31 -5.73
CA LEU A 62 -9.09 -18.88 -7.08
C LEU A 62 -7.64 -19.27 -7.44
N GLY A 63 -6.89 -19.89 -6.53
CA GLY A 63 -5.50 -20.30 -6.77
C GLY A 63 -4.56 -19.12 -7.06
N LEU A 64 -4.81 -17.95 -6.45
CA LEU A 64 -3.95 -16.77 -6.64
C LEU A 64 -2.58 -16.95 -6.00
N ASP A 65 -1.61 -16.12 -6.39
CA ASP A 65 -0.26 -16.14 -5.81
C ASP A 65 -0.34 -16.05 -4.26
N THR A 66 0.37 -16.93 -3.56
CA THR A 66 0.37 -17.03 -2.08
C THR A 66 0.70 -15.73 -1.35
N ARG A 67 1.40 -14.80 -2.00
CA ARG A 67 1.67 -13.46 -1.45
C ARG A 67 0.39 -12.65 -1.20
N PHE A 68 -0.64 -12.80 -2.03
CA PHE A 68 -1.90 -12.07 -1.86
C PHE A 68 -2.75 -12.66 -0.74
N LEU A 69 -2.73 -14.00 -0.62
CA LEU A 69 -3.29 -14.68 0.54
C LEU A 69 -2.62 -14.19 1.83
N LEU A 70 -1.29 -14.14 1.84
CA LEU A 70 -0.51 -13.64 2.97
C LEU A 70 -0.78 -12.15 3.27
N SER A 71 -1.01 -11.31 2.25
CA SER A 71 -1.41 -9.92 2.45
C SER A 71 -2.74 -9.82 3.20
N PHE A 72 -3.78 -10.55 2.77
CA PHE A 72 -5.08 -10.51 3.45
C PHE A 72 -5.04 -11.13 4.85
N LEU A 73 -4.33 -12.25 5.04
CA LEU A 73 -4.17 -12.87 6.35
C LEU A 73 -3.37 -12.01 7.33
N SER A 74 -2.31 -11.34 6.86
CA SER A 74 -1.55 -10.40 7.71
C SER A 74 -2.36 -9.15 8.03
N PHE A 75 -3.18 -8.66 7.10
CA PHE A 75 -4.10 -7.54 7.34
C PHE A 75 -5.21 -7.91 8.34
N MET A 76 -5.77 -9.12 8.25
CA MET A 76 -6.65 -9.68 9.27
C MET A 76 -5.96 -9.77 10.63
N GLY A 77 -4.68 -10.15 10.66
CA GLY A 77 -3.86 -10.20 11.87
C GLY A 77 -3.77 -8.85 12.59
N ILE A 78 -3.66 -7.73 11.85
CA ILE A 78 -3.73 -6.38 12.40
C ILE A 78 -5.09 -6.16 13.08
N GLY A 79 -6.19 -6.44 12.39
CA GLY A 79 -7.54 -6.26 12.97
C GLY A 79 -7.77 -7.07 14.24
N VAL A 80 -7.28 -8.31 14.29
CA VAL A 80 -7.35 -9.14 15.51
C VAL A 80 -6.48 -8.57 16.63
N GLY A 81 -5.24 -8.16 16.31
CA GLY A 81 -4.34 -7.52 17.27
C GLY A 81 -4.92 -6.24 17.85
N SER A 82 -5.41 -5.35 17.00
CA SER A 82 -6.09 -4.11 17.38
C SER A 82 -7.33 -4.38 18.24
N THR A 83 -8.17 -5.36 17.87
CA THR A 83 -9.32 -5.76 18.69
C THR A 83 -8.88 -6.18 20.10
N LEU A 84 -7.83 -6.99 20.22
CA LEU A 84 -7.33 -7.46 21.52
C LEU A 84 -6.65 -6.33 22.30
N PHE A 85 -5.98 -5.41 21.63
CA PHE A 85 -5.35 -4.25 22.25
C PHE A 85 -6.41 -3.32 22.85
N HIS A 86 -7.36 -2.84 22.05
CA HIS A 86 -8.40 -1.92 22.52
C HIS A 86 -9.36 -2.56 23.54
N ALA A 87 -9.52 -3.89 23.50
CA ALA A 87 -10.32 -4.58 24.52
C ALA A 87 -9.63 -4.61 25.90
N THR A 88 -8.29 -4.63 25.94
CA THR A 88 -7.53 -4.96 27.17
C THR A 88 -6.56 -3.88 27.66
N LEU A 89 -6.10 -3.00 26.77
CA LEU A 89 -5.02 -2.02 26.98
C LEU A 89 -3.75 -2.62 27.62
N GLN A 90 -3.41 -3.84 27.21
CA GLN A 90 -2.21 -4.53 27.69
C GLN A 90 -1.06 -4.37 26.71
N TYR A 91 0.16 -4.14 27.22
CA TYR A 91 1.36 -3.97 26.38
C TYR A 91 1.60 -5.14 25.42
N LYS A 92 1.35 -6.37 25.88
CA LYS A 92 1.47 -7.57 25.03
C LYS A 92 0.52 -7.53 23.82
N MET A 93 -0.68 -6.99 24.00
CA MET A 93 -1.67 -6.86 22.93
C MET A 93 -1.37 -5.63 22.06
N GLN A 94 -0.81 -4.57 22.63
CA GLN A 94 -0.28 -3.43 21.87
C GLN A 94 0.78 -3.88 20.85
N LEU A 95 1.71 -4.75 21.25
CA LEU A 95 2.68 -5.34 20.31
C LEU A 95 2.00 -6.14 19.19
N LEU A 96 0.88 -6.81 19.49
CA LEU A 96 0.11 -7.59 18.53
C LEU A 96 -0.72 -6.69 17.57
N ASP A 97 -0.97 -5.43 17.94
CA ASP A 97 -1.58 -4.44 17.06
C ASP A 97 -0.52 -3.78 16.16
N GLU A 98 0.51 -3.20 16.76
CA GLU A 98 1.48 -2.34 16.05
C GLU A 98 2.46 -3.12 15.17
N LEU A 99 3.03 -4.24 15.64
CA LEU A 99 4.05 -4.96 14.86
C LEU A 99 3.49 -5.56 13.57
N PRO A 100 2.30 -6.20 13.55
CA PRO A 100 1.70 -6.70 12.31
C PRO A 100 1.44 -5.61 11.26
N MET A 101 1.26 -4.34 11.65
CA MET A 101 1.11 -3.23 10.69
C MET A 101 2.38 -3.08 9.83
N ILE A 102 3.56 -3.18 10.43
CA ILE A 102 4.84 -3.17 9.72
C ILE A 102 4.95 -4.40 8.82
N TYR A 103 4.66 -5.59 9.36
CA TYR A 103 4.82 -6.85 8.64
C TYR A 103 3.95 -6.89 7.39
N CYS A 104 2.68 -6.50 7.52
CA CYS A 104 1.74 -6.41 6.41
C CYS A 104 2.22 -5.42 5.34
N THR A 105 2.70 -4.23 5.76
CA THR A 105 3.23 -3.20 4.84
C THR A 105 4.40 -3.74 4.01
N TYR A 106 5.32 -4.49 4.62
CA TYR A 106 6.44 -5.08 3.90
C TYR A 106 6.01 -6.22 2.96
N ILE A 107 4.98 -6.99 3.31
CA ILE A 107 4.38 -7.99 2.40
C ILE A 107 3.75 -7.28 1.19
N MET A 108 3.02 -6.18 1.40
CA MET A 108 2.45 -5.38 0.32
C MET A 108 3.55 -4.75 -0.55
N LEU A 109 4.62 -4.22 0.07
CA LEU A 109 5.77 -3.68 -0.64
C LEU A 109 6.44 -4.74 -1.51
N TYR A 110 6.60 -5.97 -1.01
CA TYR A 110 7.06 -7.10 -1.81
C TYR A 110 6.12 -7.35 -3.00
N CYS A 111 4.80 -7.33 -2.81
CA CYS A 111 3.84 -7.54 -3.89
C CYS A 111 3.98 -6.51 -5.01
N VAL A 112 4.19 -5.24 -4.66
CA VAL A 112 4.42 -4.13 -5.61
C VAL A 112 5.76 -4.29 -6.32
N LEU A 113 6.86 -4.43 -5.58
CA LEU A 113 8.21 -4.51 -6.16
C LEU A 113 8.49 -5.81 -6.93
N ALA A 114 7.73 -6.87 -6.65
CA ALA A 114 7.78 -8.16 -7.34
C ALA A 114 6.61 -8.36 -8.32
N CYS A 115 5.87 -7.30 -8.68
CA CYS A 115 4.71 -7.40 -9.56
C CYS A 115 5.06 -7.95 -10.95
N ASP A 116 6.30 -7.76 -11.39
CA ASP A 116 6.81 -8.18 -12.70
C ASP A 116 7.55 -9.51 -12.66
N ASN A 117 7.71 -10.17 -11.52
CA ASN A 117 8.48 -11.42 -11.47
C ASN A 117 7.79 -12.53 -12.28
N GLU A 118 8.55 -13.47 -12.85
CA GLU A 118 7.93 -14.62 -13.51
C GLU A 118 7.02 -15.40 -12.54
N PRO A 119 5.91 -15.97 -13.01
CA PRO A 119 5.09 -16.87 -12.20
C PRO A 119 5.98 -17.93 -11.56
N ARG A 120 5.80 -18.19 -10.25
CA ARG A 120 6.59 -19.15 -9.45
C ARG A 120 8.04 -18.76 -9.16
N LYS A 121 8.65 -17.81 -9.89
CA LYS A 121 10.01 -17.32 -9.60
C LYS A 121 9.98 -16.25 -8.50
N LYS A 122 10.36 -16.64 -7.29
CA LYS A 122 10.41 -15.73 -6.14
C LYS A 122 11.71 -14.91 -6.18
N ASN A 123 11.63 -13.59 -6.03
CA ASN A 123 12.81 -12.76 -5.79
C ASN A 123 13.28 -12.96 -4.34
N VAL A 124 14.12 -13.99 -4.14
CA VAL A 124 14.61 -14.42 -2.83
C VAL A 124 15.43 -13.32 -2.17
N GLY A 125 16.29 -12.62 -2.92
CA GLY A 125 17.10 -11.52 -2.40
C GLY A 125 16.24 -10.39 -1.82
N LEU A 126 15.21 -9.95 -2.55
CA LEU A 126 14.28 -8.94 -2.05
C LEU A 126 13.50 -9.44 -0.84
N LYS A 127 13.03 -10.69 -0.85
CA LYS A 127 12.31 -11.28 0.28
C LYS A 127 13.19 -11.31 1.54
N LEU A 128 14.45 -11.75 1.40
CA LEU A 128 15.40 -11.81 2.51
C LEU A 128 15.69 -10.41 3.07
N PHE A 129 15.98 -9.44 2.18
CA PHE A 129 16.20 -8.05 2.57
C PHE A 129 15.03 -7.48 3.39
N LEU A 130 13.81 -7.59 2.87
CA LEU A 130 12.61 -7.12 3.56
C LEU A 130 12.37 -7.85 4.90
N THR A 131 12.70 -9.14 4.97
CA THR A 131 12.57 -9.92 6.22
C THR A 131 13.57 -9.44 7.28
N VAL A 132 14.84 -9.22 6.90
CA VAL A 132 15.87 -8.69 7.80
C VAL A 132 15.49 -7.30 8.32
N CYS A 133 14.97 -6.42 7.46
CA CYS A 133 14.46 -5.12 7.88
C CYS A 133 13.33 -5.23 8.91
N ASN A 134 12.35 -6.14 8.72
CA ASN A 134 11.27 -6.36 9.70
C ASN A 134 11.80 -6.84 11.05
N ILE A 135 12.76 -7.77 11.04
CA ILE A 135 13.37 -8.28 12.27
C ILE A 135 14.09 -7.15 13.00
N LEU A 136 14.89 -6.35 12.28
CA LEU A 136 15.61 -5.22 12.87
C LEU A 136 14.64 -4.21 13.50
N VAL A 137 13.59 -3.81 12.78
CA VAL A 137 12.55 -2.91 13.29
C VAL A 137 11.89 -3.48 14.55
N THR A 138 11.57 -4.77 14.55
CA THR A 138 10.95 -5.44 15.71
C THR A 138 11.87 -5.42 16.92
N VAL A 139 13.15 -5.77 16.74
CA VAL A 139 14.15 -5.76 17.82
C VAL A 139 14.31 -4.36 18.39
N VAL A 140 14.48 -3.35 17.53
CA VAL A 140 14.58 -1.95 17.98
C VAL A 140 13.32 -1.54 18.75
N TYR A 141 12.13 -1.85 18.23
CA TYR A 141 10.90 -1.42 18.87
C TYR A 141 10.69 -2.04 20.27
N VAL A 142 10.93 -3.35 20.40
CA VAL A 142 10.76 -4.08 21.66
C VAL A 142 11.83 -3.72 22.70
N VAL A 143 13.05 -3.34 22.27
CA VAL A 143 14.13 -2.95 23.20
C VAL A 143 13.94 -1.52 23.72
N PHE A 144 13.58 -0.57 22.86
CA PHE A 144 13.50 0.85 23.25
C PHE A 144 12.13 1.26 23.81
N VAL A 145 11.07 0.47 23.60
CA VAL A 145 9.72 0.65 24.19
C VAL A 145 9.22 2.10 24.08
N ASN A 146 9.28 2.67 22.87
CA ASN A 146 8.83 4.03 22.59
C ASN A 146 7.88 4.04 21.38
N PRO A 147 6.58 4.37 21.56
CA PRO A 147 5.59 4.32 20.48
C PRO A 147 5.92 5.27 19.32
N LEU A 148 6.69 6.33 19.54
CA LEU A 148 7.12 7.22 18.47
C LEU A 148 8.04 6.51 17.47
N ILE A 149 8.86 5.55 17.92
CA ILE A 149 9.72 4.75 17.04
C ILE A 149 8.83 3.98 16.05
N PHE A 150 7.77 3.34 16.55
CA PHE A 150 6.81 2.65 15.71
C PHE A 150 6.14 3.60 14.71
N GLN A 151 5.64 4.75 15.16
CA GLN A 151 4.94 5.72 14.29
C GLN A 151 5.83 6.22 13.14
N TRP A 152 7.08 6.60 13.42
CA TRP A 152 8.02 7.05 12.39
C TRP A 152 8.39 5.95 11.40
N VAL A 153 8.68 4.75 11.90
CA VAL A 153 9.05 3.62 11.03
C VAL A 153 7.86 3.16 10.18
N TYR A 154 6.66 3.09 10.76
CA TYR A 154 5.44 2.78 10.02
C TYR A 154 5.14 3.85 8.97
N GLY A 155 5.18 5.12 9.34
CA GLY A 155 4.98 6.25 8.42
C GLY A 155 5.95 6.23 7.24
N LEU A 156 7.24 5.98 7.50
CA LEU A 156 8.24 5.83 6.44
C LEU A 156 7.95 4.61 5.55
N SER A 157 7.57 3.47 6.15
CA SER A 157 7.25 2.24 5.41
C SER A 157 6.04 2.44 4.48
N VAL A 158 5.00 3.12 4.96
CA VAL A 158 3.83 3.50 4.16
C VAL A 158 4.23 4.47 3.05
N ALA A 159 5.05 5.49 3.33
CA ALA A 159 5.53 6.41 2.30
C ALA A 159 6.31 5.67 1.18
N VAL A 160 7.19 4.74 1.54
CA VAL A 160 7.91 3.88 0.58
C VAL A 160 6.93 3.03 -0.23
N LEU A 161 5.90 2.45 0.40
CA LEU A 161 4.85 1.69 -0.31
C LEU A 161 4.08 2.56 -1.31
N ILE A 162 3.70 3.77 -0.92
CA ILE A 162 2.98 4.74 -1.79
C ILE A 162 3.85 5.12 -2.98
N ILE A 163 5.11 5.51 -2.74
CA ILE A 163 6.06 5.89 -3.79
C ILE A 163 6.28 4.71 -4.75
N SER A 164 6.48 3.51 -4.22
CA SER A 164 6.65 2.28 -5.01
C SER A 164 5.40 1.98 -5.85
N THR A 165 4.22 2.21 -5.29
CA THR A 165 2.92 2.02 -5.95
C THR A 165 2.75 2.98 -7.13
N VAL A 166 3.00 4.27 -6.91
CA VAL A 166 2.93 5.30 -7.95
C VAL A 166 3.99 5.07 -9.04
N HIS A 167 5.22 4.74 -8.65
CA HIS A 167 6.29 4.44 -9.59
C HIS A 167 5.95 3.23 -10.46
N SER A 168 5.40 2.16 -9.85
CA SER A 168 4.97 0.97 -10.59
C SER A 168 3.82 1.26 -11.56
N ALA A 169 2.85 2.08 -11.14
CA ALA A 169 1.77 2.52 -12.01
C ALA A 169 2.28 3.32 -13.22
N ARG A 170 3.25 4.22 -13.01
CA ARG A 170 3.87 5.01 -14.10
C ARG A 170 4.70 4.15 -15.04
N TYR A 171 5.50 3.24 -14.50
CA TYR A 171 6.36 2.36 -15.29
C TYR A 171 5.57 1.56 -16.32
N HIS A 172 4.40 1.04 -15.92
CA HIS A 172 3.54 0.26 -16.81
C HIS A 172 2.55 1.12 -17.63
N ARG A 173 2.74 2.45 -17.64
CA ARG A 173 1.87 3.44 -18.33
C ARG A 173 0.39 3.30 -17.96
N PHE A 174 0.09 2.91 -16.72
CA PHE A 174 -1.28 2.84 -16.21
C PHE A 174 -1.80 4.17 -15.67
N ILE A 175 -1.03 5.26 -15.77
CA ILE A 175 -1.43 6.60 -15.36
C ILE A 175 -1.62 7.48 -16.60
N TYR A 176 -2.87 7.65 -17.03
CA TYR A 176 -3.31 8.82 -17.79
C TYR A 176 -4.24 9.58 -16.83
N ILE A 177 -3.78 10.70 -16.28
CA ILE A 177 -4.58 11.51 -15.34
C ILE A 177 -5.40 12.46 -16.20
N SER A 178 -6.69 12.18 -16.36
CA SER A 178 -7.65 13.20 -16.71
C SER A 178 -8.49 13.48 -15.47
N PHE A 179 -8.34 14.68 -14.90
CA PHE A 179 -9.05 15.16 -13.71
C PHE A 179 -10.58 15.00 -13.79
N LEU A 180 -11.15 14.82 -14.99
CA LEU A 180 -12.58 14.57 -15.21
C LEU A 180 -13.07 13.18 -14.78
N ASP A 181 -12.24 12.12 -14.83
CA ASP A 181 -12.67 10.76 -14.46
C ASP A 181 -12.83 10.58 -12.93
N LEU A 182 -12.34 11.54 -12.15
CA LEU A 182 -12.40 11.59 -10.68
C LEU A 182 -13.82 11.83 -10.14
N TYR A 183 -14.66 12.49 -10.94
CA TYR A 183 -16.05 12.81 -10.58
C TYR A 183 -17.03 11.66 -10.86
N CYS A 184 -16.59 10.57 -11.51
CA CYS A 184 -17.49 9.57 -12.10
C CYS A 184 -17.55 8.22 -11.38
N THR A 185 -16.93 8.07 -10.21
CA THR A 185 -17.14 6.88 -9.35
C THR A 185 -18.04 7.23 -8.17
N PRO A 186 -19.37 7.30 -8.34
CA PRO A 186 -20.26 7.42 -7.20
C PRO A 186 -20.26 6.06 -6.48
N ASN A 187 -19.96 6.12 -5.18
CA ASN A 187 -20.05 5.06 -4.18
C ASN A 187 -18.82 4.13 -4.03
N LEU A 188 -17.98 4.49 -3.06
CA LEU A 188 -17.06 3.60 -2.33
C LEU A 188 -17.75 2.27 -1.94
N VAL A 189 -19.03 2.35 -1.57
CA VAL A 189 -19.92 1.20 -1.27
C VAL A 189 -20.25 0.38 -2.53
N LEU A 190 -20.50 1.02 -3.69
CA LEU A 190 -20.69 0.28 -4.95
C LEU A 190 -19.41 -0.35 -5.46
N MET A 191 -18.22 0.22 -5.20
CA MET A 191 -16.97 -0.46 -5.50
C MET A 191 -16.80 -1.71 -4.61
N HIS A 192 -17.12 -1.62 -3.32
CA HIS A 192 -17.12 -2.76 -2.42
C HIS A 192 -18.11 -3.85 -2.84
N THR A 193 -19.36 -3.48 -3.14
CA THR A 193 -20.36 -4.44 -3.62
C THR A 193 -20.01 -4.97 -5.00
N SER A 194 -19.47 -4.17 -5.91
CA SER A 194 -19.07 -4.64 -7.25
C SER A 194 -17.89 -5.61 -7.17
N TYR A 195 -16.86 -5.33 -6.37
CA TYR A 195 -15.73 -6.27 -6.19
C TYR A 195 -16.15 -7.52 -5.42
N PHE A 196 -16.96 -7.38 -4.37
CA PHE A 196 -17.53 -8.51 -3.63
C PHE A 196 -18.45 -9.35 -4.52
N LEU A 197 -19.31 -8.74 -5.33
CA LEU A 197 -20.21 -9.42 -6.27
C LEU A 197 -19.45 -10.03 -7.47
N ILE A 198 -18.40 -9.39 -7.99
CA ILE A 198 -17.50 -10.00 -8.98
C ILE A 198 -16.81 -11.24 -8.38
N PHE A 199 -16.40 -11.17 -7.11
CA PHE A 199 -15.86 -12.31 -6.38
C PHE A 199 -16.91 -13.40 -6.13
N VAL A 200 -18.12 -13.05 -5.68
CA VAL A 200 -19.22 -13.97 -5.31
C VAL A 200 -19.87 -14.61 -6.54
N LYS A 201 -20.01 -13.89 -7.66
CA LYS A 201 -20.67 -14.40 -8.88
C LYS A 201 -19.82 -15.42 -9.64
N SER A 202 -18.52 -15.54 -9.33
CA SER A 202 -17.63 -16.60 -9.84
C SER A 202 -17.83 -17.93 -9.07
N ASN A 203 -19.08 -18.35 -8.86
CA ASN A 203 -19.42 -19.61 -8.18
C ASN A 203 -20.09 -20.64 -9.12
N ASN A 204 -20.14 -20.36 -10.43
CA ASN A 204 -20.66 -21.30 -11.40
C ASN A 204 -19.61 -22.39 -11.68
N LYS A 205 -19.84 -23.57 -11.09
CA LYS A 205 -18.91 -24.73 -10.99
C LYS A 205 -18.46 -25.35 -12.34
N ASN A 206 -18.92 -24.85 -13.48
CA ASN A 206 -18.66 -25.47 -14.80
C ASN A 206 -17.58 -24.79 -15.64
N GLU A 207 -16.92 -23.73 -15.17
CA GLU A 207 -15.76 -23.16 -15.86
C GLU A 207 -14.46 -23.39 -15.07
N LYS A 208 -13.78 -24.51 -15.36
CA LYS A 208 -12.31 -24.64 -15.20
C LYS A 208 -11.56 -23.76 -16.23
N LYS A 209 -12.04 -22.56 -16.50
CA LYS A 209 -11.36 -21.60 -17.37
C LYS A 209 -10.63 -20.61 -16.48
N GLU A 210 -9.44 -20.23 -16.92
CA GLU A 210 -8.66 -19.12 -16.39
C GLU A 210 -9.59 -18.07 -15.80
N VAL A 211 -9.34 -17.61 -14.57
CA VAL A 211 -10.00 -16.43 -14.00
C VAL A 211 -9.71 -15.28 -14.95
N HIS A 212 -10.54 -15.16 -15.97
CA HIS A 212 -10.50 -14.11 -16.95
C HIS A 212 -11.06 -12.94 -16.17
N PHE A 213 -10.17 -12.23 -15.47
CA PHE A 213 -10.47 -10.93 -14.87
C PHE A 213 -10.98 -10.08 -16.03
N SER A 214 -12.32 -10.07 -16.15
CA SER A 214 -13.02 -9.56 -17.30
C SER A 214 -12.56 -8.14 -17.48
N SER A 215 -12.08 -7.89 -18.70
CA SER A 215 -11.53 -6.65 -19.18
C SER A 215 -12.61 -5.56 -19.20
N ARG A 216 -13.10 -5.13 -18.04
CA ARG A 216 -13.90 -3.91 -17.91
C ARG A 216 -13.02 -2.78 -17.36
N LYS A 217 -12.56 -1.98 -18.32
CA LYS A 217 -11.97 -0.64 -18.27
C LYS A 217 -10.68 -0.44 -17.45
N HIS A 218 -9.69 0.18 -18.10
CA HIS A 218 -8.44 0.68 -17.52
C HIS A 218 -8.64 1.51 -16.23
N ASN A 219 -9.81 2.12 -16.05
CA ASN A 219 -10.12 3.08 -14.99
C ASN A 219 -10.31 2.45 -13.59
N VAL A 220 -10.55 1.13 -13.49
CA VAL A 220 -10.89 0.51 -12.19
C VAL A 220 -9.69 0.48 -11.22
N SER A 221 -8.47 0.24 -11.72
CA SER A 221 -7.28 0.17 -10.85
C SER A 221 -6.83 1.54 -10.33
N GLN A 222 -7.03 2.57 -11.13
CA GLN A 222 -6.73 3.94 -10.73
C GLN A 222 -7.69 4.38 -9.63
N GLY A 223 -8.98 4.05 -9.79
CA GLY A 223 -10.00 4.27 -8.76
C GLY A 223 -9.65 3.57 -7.44
N LEU A 224 -9.16 2.32 -7.48
CA LEU A 224 -8.71 1.60 -6.28
C LEU A 224 -7.53 2.28 -5.56
N SER A 225 -6.46 2.63 -6.29
CA SER A 225 -5.29 3.26 -5.66
C SER A 225 -5.61 4.64 -5.11
N PHE A 226 -6.40 5.43 -5.84
CA PHE A 226 -6.86 6.74 -5.37
C PHE A 226 -7.74 6.61 -4.14
N SER A 227 -8.71 5.68 -4.15
CA SER A 227 -9.57 5.41 -3.00
C SER A 227 -8.76 4.97 -1.78
N ALA A 228 -7.71 4.16 -1.98
CA ALA A 228 -6.81 3.77 -0.90
C ALA A 228 -6.11 4.98 -0.27
N PHE A 229 -5.56 5.89 -1.09
CA PHE A 229 -4.90 7.11 -0.60
C PHE A 229 -5.86 8.06 0.11
N VAL A 230 -7.07 8.25 -0.44
CA VAL A 230 -8.09 9.11 0.18
C VAL A 230 -8.54 8.53 1.53
N CYS A 231 -8.82 7.23 1.60
CA CYS A 231 -9.23 6.60 2.85
C CYS A 231 -8.13 6.73 3.92
N TYR A 232 -6.88 6.37 3.59
CA TYR A 232 -5.77 6.53 4.54
C TYR A 232 -5.54 7.99 4.95
N GLY A 233 -5.66 8.95 4.02
CA GLY A 233 -5.52 10.38 4.29
C GLY A 233 -6.58 10.90 5.25
N ILE A 234 -7.86 10.58 5.00
CA ILE A 234 -8.97 10.95 5.90
C ILE A 234 -8.76 10.32 7.27
N GLY A 235 -8.47 9.01 7.30
CA GLY A 235 -8.20 8.32 8.56
C GLY A 235 -7.07 8.99 9.35
N PHE A 236 -5.94 9.30 8.71
CA PHE A 236 -4.80 9.89 9.38
C PHE A 236 -5.12 11.27 9.96
N ILE A 237 -5.94 12.06 9.26
CA ILE A 237 -6.44 13.35 9.77
C ILE A 237 -7.29 13.11 11.03
N LEU A 238 -8.25 12.18 10.99
CA LEU A 238 -9.10 11.87 12.15
C LEU A 238 -8.28 11.38 13.35
N TRP A 239 -7.29 10.51 13.12
CA TRP A 239 -6.36 10.06 14.15
C TRP A 239 -5.58 11.22 14.78
N ASN A 240 -5.10 12.19 13.99
CA ASN A 240 -4.41 13.36 14.55
C ASN A 240 -5.36 14.27 15.34
N ILE A 241 -6.60 14.45 14.89
CA ILE A 241 -7.61 15.25 15.64
C ILE A 241 -7.92 14.58 16.98
N ASP A 242 -8.10 13.26 16.99
CA ASP A 242 -8.33 12.47 18.21
C ASP A 242 -7.22 12.67 19.24
N ASN A 243 -5.96 12.63 18.80
CA ASN A 243 -4.78 12.81 19.67
C ASN A 243 -4.59 14.26 20.12
N ALA A 244 -4.74 15.24 19.21
CA ALA A 244 -4.41 16.63 19.49
C ALA A 244 -5.52 17.40 20.22
N PHE A 245 -6.79 17.04 19.99
CA PHE A 245 -7.96 17.76 20.48
C PHE A 245 -8.87 16.89 21.35
N CYS A 246 -8.31 15.87 22.01
CA CYS A 246 -9.11 14.87 22.73
C CYS A 246 -10.12 15.49 23.71
N THR A 247 -9.73 16.48 24.52
CA THR A 247 -10.64 17.14 25.48
C THR A 247 -11.86 17.76 24.81
N HIS A 248 -11.67 18.41 23.65
CA HIS A 248 -12.76 18.99 22.85
C HIS A 248 -13.61 17.91 22.19
N VAL A 249 -13.00 16.83 21.71
CA VAL A 249 -13.69 15.68 21.14
C VAL A 249 -14.57 15.01 22.20
N ARG A 250 -14.05 14.77 23.42
CA ARG A 250 -14.82 14.23 24.55
C ARG A 250 -15.98 15.14 24.94
N TYR A 251 -15.75 16.45 25.02
CA TYR A 251 -16.81 17.43 25.31
C TYR A 251 -17.93 17.36 24.26
N PHE A 252 -17.57 17.39 22.97
CA PHE A 252 -18.55 17.28 21.89
C PHE A 252 -19.30 15.95 21.93
N ARG A 253 -18.61 14.84 22.20
CA ARG A 253 -19.21 13.51 22.35
C ARG A 253 -20.23 13.47 23.51
N GLY A 254 -19.96 14.17 24.60
CA GLY A 254 -20.88 14.30 25.74
C GLY A 254 -22.18 15.04 25.44
N LEU A 255 -22.22 15.86 24.37
CA LEU A 255 -23.44 16.55 23.92
C LEU A 255 -24.36 15.65 23.08
N ILE A 256 -23.86 14.52 22.57
CA ILE A 256 -24.58 13.63 21.68
C ILE A 256 -25.16 12.45 22.49
N PRO A 257 -26.46 12.13 22.36
CA PRO A 257 -27.05 11.01 23.07
C PRO A 257 -26.49 9.68 22.57
N TRP A 258 -26.39 8.70 23.48
CA TRP A 258 -26.10 7.32 23.10
C TRP A 258 -27.25 6.74 22.25
N PRO A 259 -26.97 6.00 21.16
CA PRO A 259 -25.66 5.51 20.69
C PRO A 259 -24.96 6.42 19.66
N PHE A 260 -25.53 7.59 19.32
CA PHE A 260 -24.97 8.48 18.29
C PHE A 260 -23.66 9.14 18.70
N ASN A 261 -23.32 9.12 19.99
CA ASN A 261 -22.03 9.58 20.50
C ASN A 261 -20.83 8.82 19.89
N ALA A 262 -21.06 7.66 19.28
CA ALA A 262 -20.09 6.95 18.44
C ALA A 262 -19.52 7.81 17.30
N LEU A 263 -20.27 8.81 16.81
CA LEU A 263 -19.78 9.74 15.79
C LEU A 263 -18.55 10.53 16.26
N GLY A 264 -18.42 10.77 17.56
CA GLY A 264 -17.26 11.44 18.17
C GLY A 264 -16.06 10.52 18.43
N GLN A 265 -16.14 9.22 18.12
CA GLN A 265 -15.05 8.26 18.33
C GLN A 265 -14.09 8.27 17.14
N LEU A 266 -13.28 9.32 17.03
CA LEU A 266 -12.46 9.58 15.84
C LEU A 266 -11.39 8.51 15.62
N HIS A 267 -10.83 7.92 16.68
CA HIS A 267 -9.94 6.76 16.58
C HIS A 267 -10.66 5.51 16.01
N GLY A 268 -11.90 5.27 16.40
CA GLY A 268 -12.72 4.21 15.80
C GLY A 268 -12.98 4.43 14.31
N TRP A 269 -13.18 5.69 13.89
CA TRP A 269 -13.26 6.04 12.46
C TRP A 269 -11.94 5.83 11.73
N TRP A 270 -10.80 6.09 12.37
CA TRP A 270 -9.49 5.74 11.82
C TRP A 270 -9.42 4.26 11.47
N HIS A 271 -9.89 3.35 12.32
CA HIS A 271 -9.93 1.91 12.02
C HIS A 271 -10.75 1.62 10.76
N CYS A 272 -11.96 2.19 10.65
CA CYS A 272 -12.81 2.02 9.48
C CYS A 272 -12.10 2.47 8.19
N PHE A 273 -11.54 3.68 8.18
CA PHE A 273 -10.87 4.23 7.00
C PHE A 273 -9.57 3.49 6.65
N ALA A 274 -8.76 3.13 7.64
CA ALA A 274 -7.57 2.32 7.43
C ALA A 274 -7.93 0.91 6.92
N ALA A 275 -9.05 0.33 7.37
CA ALA A 275 -9.56 -0.96 6.90
C ALA A 275 -9.86 -0.91 5.40
N PHE A 276 -10.65 0.07 4.96
CA PHE A 276 -10.96 0.28 3.55
C PHE A 276 -9.71 0.60 2.74
N GLY A 277 -8.85 1.49 3.23
CA GLY A 277 -7.61 1.87 2.57
C GLY A 277 -6.68 0.69 2.31
N GLY A 278 -6.41 -0.12 3.35
CA GLY A 278 -5.56 -1.31 3.25
C GLY A 278 -6.17 -2.38 2.35
N TYR A 279 -7.49 -2.60 2.43
CA TYR A 279 -8.20 -3.54 1.57
C TYR A 279 -8.08 -3.14 0.08
N PHE A 280 -8.32 -1.87 -0.25
CA PHE A 280 -8.17 -1.35 -1.61
C PHE A 280 -6.73 -1.41 -2.11
N GLN A 281 -5.75 -1.16 -1.23
CA GLN A 281 -4.34 -1.29 -1.57
C GLN A 281 -3.99 -2.74 -1.95
N ILE A 282 -4.45 -3.74 -1.19
CA ILE A 282 -4.22 -5.16 -1.53
C ILE A 282 -4.88 -5.50 -2.87
N LEU A 283 -6.14 -5.11 -3.08
CA LEU A 283 -6.83 -5.32 -4.36
C LEU A 283 -6.10 -4.67 -5.53
N TYR A 284 -5.57 -3.47 -5.33
CA TYR A 284 -4.75 -2.79 -6.32
C TYR A 284 -3.48 -3.60 -6.65
N THR A 285 -2.78 -4.17 -5.66
CA THR A 285 -1.60 -5.00 -5.94
C THR A 285 -1.92 -6.26 -6.76
N ILE A 286 -3.11 -6.84 -6.58
CA ILE A 286 -3.60 -7.97 -7.38
C ILE A 286 -3.85 -7.52 -8.82
N ASP A 287 -4.57 -6.41 -9.02
CA ASP A 287 -4.83 -5.89 -10.36
C ASP A 287 -3.54 -5.51 -11.10
N LEU A 288 -2.62 -4.83 -10.40
CA LEU A 288 -1.29 -4.50 -10.92
C LEU A 288 -0.59 -5.75 -11.45
N ARG A 289 -0.57 -6.84 -10.67
CA ARG A 289 0.02 -8.12 -11.09
C ARG A 289 -0.66 -8.69 -12.33
N VAL A 290 -1.99 -8.71 -12.38
CA VAL A 290 -2.72 -9.22 -13.55
C VAL A 290 -2.32 -8.45 -14.80
N LYS A 291 -2.19 -7.13 -14.71
CA LYS A 291 -1.79 -6.30 -15.85
C LYS A 291 -0.33 -6.50 -16.25
N CYS A 292 0.60 -6.59 -15.29
CA CYS A 292 2.01 -6.91 -15.58
C CYS A 292 2.14 -8.24 -16.35
N MET A 293 1.38 -9.26 -15.94
CA MET A 293 1.36 -10.55 -16.62
C MET A 293 0.77 -10.49 -18.03
N LYS A 294 -0.31 -9.72 -18.24
CA LYS A 294 -0.89 -9.51 -19.57
C LYS A 294 0.08 -8.80 -20.51
N ASN A 295 0.76 -7.75 -20.05
CA ASN A 295 1.73 -7.01 -20.86
C ASN A 295 2.91 -7.89 -21.27
N LYS A 296 3.39 -8.75 -20.37
CA LYS A 296 4.43 -9.74 -20.69
C LYS A 296 4.00 -10.72 -21.78
N ARG A 297 2.83 -11.34 -21.64
CA ARG A 297 2.28 -12.28 -22.66
C ARG A 297 2.16 -11.61 -24.03
N LYS A 298 1.67 -10.36 -24.08
CA LYS A 298 1.60 -9.56 -25.33
C LYS A 298 2.97 -9.31 -25.94
N SER A 299 3.98 -8.96 -25.13
CA SER A 299 5.34 -8.72 -25.63
C SER A 299 6.00 -9.99 -26.17
N GLU A 300 5.73 -11.16 -25.57
CA GLU A 300 6.21 -12.46 -26.03
C GLU A 300 5.54 -12.87 -27.35
N GLN A 301 4.22 -12.67 -27.48
CA GLN A 301 3.47 -12.92 -28.71
C GLN A 301 3.91 -12.03 -29.87
N ASN A 302 4.08 -10.72 -29.63
CA ASN A 302 4.55 -9.79 -30.66
C ASN A 302 6.01 -10.06 -31.06
N GLY A 303 6.87 -10.46 -30.11
CA GLY A 303 8.24 -10.88 -30.39
C GLY A 303 8.30 -12.17 -31.22
N SER A 304 7.39 -13.12 -31.00
CA SER A 304 7.32 -14.34 -31.81
C SER A 304 6.84 -14.11 -33.24
N HIS A 305 6.03 -13.07 -33.50
CA HIS A 305 5.62 -12.69 -34.84
C HIS A 305 6.68 -11.89 -35.61
N GLN A 306 7.69 -11.33 -34.95
CA GLN A 306 8.80 -10.60 -35.59
C GLN A 306 10.04 -11.47 -35.88
N ASN A 307 10.02 -12.76 -35.55
CA ASN A 307 11.07 -13.71 -35.96
C ASN A 307 11.02 -14.11 -37.46
N GLY A 308 10.41 -13.25 -38.29
CA GLY A 308 10.44 -13.29 -39.75
C GLY A 308 11.10 -12.04 -40.37
N GLY A 309 11.98 -11.34 -39.65
CA GLY A 309 12.82 -10.30 -40.27
C GLY A 309 13.21 -9.16 -39.34
N THR A 310 14.52 -8.90 -39.30
CA THR A 310 15.24 -7.74 -38.73
C THR A 310 15.41 -7.65 -37.20
N ASP A 311 16.69 -7.66 -36.82
CA ASP A 311 17.27 -7.68 -35.49
C ASP A 311 17.06 -6.33 -34.76
N ILE A 312 16.01 -6.23 -33.95
CA ILE A 312 15.84 -5.14 -32.99
C ILE A 312 16.30 -5.63 -31.62
N ARG A 313 17.43 -5.11 -31.14
CA ARG A 313 17.99 -5.43 -29.81
C ARG A 313 16.93 -5.27 -28.71
N PRO A 314 16.73 -6.27 -27.83
CA PRO A 314 15.77 -6.16 -26.75
C PRO A 314 16.20 -5.09 -25.74
N LEU A 315 15.29 -4.15 -25.45
CA LEU A 315 15.39 -3.25 -24.29
C LEU A 315 15.67 -4.10 -23.03
N GLY A 316 16.84 -3.89 -22.41
CA GLY A 316 17.33 -4.72 -21.32
C GLY A 316 16.32 -4.93 -20.20
N LYS A 317 16.01 -6.21 -19.92
CA LYS A 317 15.13 -6.71 -18.86
C LYS A 317 15.64 -6.32 -17.46
N LYS A 318 15.50 -5.07 -17.04
CA LYS A 318 15.79 -4.64 -15.65
C LYS A 318 14.49 -4.63 -14.84
N ASN A 319 14.41 -5.50 -13.82
CA ASN A 319 13.28 -5.59 -12.89
C ASN A 319 13.00 -4.25 -12.17
N ILE A 320 11.74 -4.00 -11.81
CA ILE A 320 11.32 -2.73 -11.20
C ILE A 320 12.08 -2.41 -9.91
N SER A 321 12.38 -3.43 -9.10
CA SER A 321 13.17 -3.28 -7.88
C SER A 321 14.57 -2.73 -8.18
N SER A 322 15.25 -3.21 -9.22
CA SER A 322 16.61 -2.75 -9.56
C SER A 322 16.63 -1.37 -10.21
N ARG A 323 15.53 -0.95 -10.84
CA ARG A 323 15.33 0.44 -11.28
C ARG A 323 15.06 1.37 -10.11
N MET A 324 14.14 1.01 -9.21
CA MET A 324 13.81 1.83 -8.06
C MET A 324 15.01 2.06 -7.13
N PHE A 325 15.80 1.02 -6.84
CA PHE A 325 17.03 1.19 -6.04
C PHE A 325 18.04 2.11 -6.73
N ARG A 326 18.17 2.04 -8.05
CA ARG A 326 19.06 2.94 -8.79
C ARG A 326 18.55 4.39 -8.77
N ASP A 327 17.25 4.57 -8.98
CA ASP A 327 16.65 5.90 -9.04
C ASP A 327 16.60 6.58 -7.65
N LEU A 328 16.44 5.79 -6.57
CA LEU A 328 16.61 6.25 -5.17
C LEU A 328 18.07 6.59 -4.86
N TRP A 329 19.05 5.86 -5.41
CA TRP A 329 20.47 6.14 -5.22
C TRP A 329 20.94 7.38 -6.01
N CYS A 330 20.28 7.70 -7.13
CA CYS A 330 20.56 8.91 -7.92
C CYS A 330 20.17 10.23 -7.23
N TRP A 331 19.58 10.19 -6.04
CA TRP A 331 19.32 11.36 -5.19
C TRP A 331 20.51 11.77 -4.31
N ILE A 332 21.60 10.99 -4.29
CA ILE A 332 22.89 11.42 -3.74
C ILE A 332 23.63 12.14 -4.88
N PRO A 333 23.93 13.45 -4.79
CA PRO A 333 24.58 14.18 -5.87
C PRO A 333 26.05 13.75 -5.97
N VAL A 334 26.31 12.66 -6.68
CA VAL A 334 27.66 12.34 -7.14
C VAL A 334 27.90 13.15 -8.40
N ARG A 335 28.61 14.27 -8.21
CA ARG A 335 29.13 15.17 -9.24
C ARG A 335 29.74 14.37 -10.40
N SER A 336 29.00 14.23 -11.51
CA SER A 336 29.49 13.51 -12.69
C SER A 336 30.60 14.33 -13.36
N ARG A 337 31.84 13.84 -13.32
CA ARG A 337 32.90 14.33 -14.20
C ARG A 337 32.52 14.02 -15.65
N ARG A 338 32.29 15.06 -16.46
CA ARG A 338 32.27 14.95 -17.93
C ARG A 338 33.67 14.52 -18.37
N LYS A 339 33.80 13.33 -18.96
CA LYS A 339 34.97 12.98 -19.79
C LYS A 339 34.72 13.55 -21.18
N TYR A 340 35.72 14.26 -21.68
CA TYR A 340 35.81 14.82 -23.03
C TYR A 340 36.73 13.86 -23.79
N ASP A 341 36.23 13.22 -24.86
CA ASP A 341 37.06 12.47 -25.82
C ASP A 341 36.97 13.20 -27.16
N PRO A 342 38.09 13.69 -27.74
CA PRO A 342 38.15 14.11 -29.13
C PRO A 342 38.96 13.09 -29.93
N GLU A 343 38.38 12.46 -30.94
CA GLU A 343 39.10 11.96 -32.12
C GLU A 343 38.11 11.31 -33.10
N TYR A 344 37.93 11.93 -34.27
CA TYR A 344 37.76 11.22 -35.54
C TYR A 344 38.20 12.17 -36.66
N GLY A 345 39.32 11.80 -37.30
CA GLY A 345 39.95 12.54 -38.39
C GLY A 345 39.18 12.43 -39.71
N VAL A 346 39.22 13.53 -40.46
CA VAL A 346 38.74 13.64 -41.85
C VAL A 346 39.97 13.52 -42.75
N ASN A 347 40.05 12.45 -43.54
CA ASN A 347 40.98 12.32 -44.66
C ASN A 347 40.26 12.78 -45.94
N ASN A 348 40.67 13.92 -46.50
CA ASN A 348 40.32 14.37 -47.84
C ASN A 348 41.57 14.37 -48.71
N ASN A 349 41.58 13.61 -49.80
CA ASN A 349 42.55 13.73 -50.87
C ASN A 349 41.96 13.22 -52.20
N THR A 350 41.54 14.13 -53.09
CA THR A 350 41.67 14.11 -54.58
C THR A 350 41.04 15.40 -55.12
N ILE A 351 41.78 16.48 -55.36
CA ILE A 351 42.40 16.94 -56.63
C ILE A 351 41.48 16.81 -57.87
N ILE A 352 41.03 17.94 -58.47
CA ILE A 352 41.48 18.52 -59.77
C ILE A 352 40.60 19.72 -60.16
N SER A 353 41.28 20.73 -60.70
CA SER A 353 40.94 22.06 -61.24
C SER A 353 39.68 22.23 -62.12
N ASN A 354 39.02 23.40 -62.02
CA ASN A 354 39.05 24.50 -63.01
C ASN A 354 37.93 25.53 -62.76
N GLY A 355 38.18 26.80 -63.10
CA GLY A 355 37.12 27.71 -63.55
C GLY A 355 36.95 29.02 -62.78
N SER A 356 37.74 30.02 -63.16
CA SER A 356 37.54 31.45 -62.88
C SER A 356 36.22 31.97 -63.49
N SER A 357 35.44 32.77 -62.76
CA SER A 357 35.17 34.18 -63.15
C SER A 357 34.10 34.85 -62.29
N LYS A 358 34.48 36.03 -61.82
CA LYS A 358 33.68 37.19 -61.40
C LYS A 358 32.35 37.34 -62.15
N HIS A 359 31.28 37.69 -61.44
CA HIS A 359 30.70 39.04 -61.54
C HIS A 359 29.65 39.33 -60.46
N MET A 360 29.74 40.56 -59.95
CA MET A 360 28.86 41.24 -59.01
C MET A 360 27.97 42.22 -59.79
N ARG A 361 26.85 42.60 -59.16
CA ARG A 361 25.81 43.60 -59.50
C ARG A 361 24.58 42.99 -60.18
N THR A 362 23.37 43.27 -59.72
CA THR A 362 22.86 44.45 -58.99
C THR A 362 22.00 44.08 -57.80
#